data_AF-A0A8S9XKP4-F1
#
_entry.id   AF-A0A8S9XKP4-F1
#
_cell.length_a   1.000
_cell.length_b   1.000
_cell.length_c   1.000
_cell.angle_alpha   90.00
_cell.angle_beta   90.00
_cell.angle_gamma   90.00
#
_symmetry.space_group_name_H-M   'P 1'
#
loop_
_entity.id
_entity.type
_entity.pdbx_description
1 polymer ?
#
loop_
_entity_poly.entity_id
_entity_poly.type
_entity_poly.pdbx_seq_one_letter_code
_entity_poly.pdbx_strand_id
1 'polypeptide(L)'
;MTDSKSFPKYAHLPGIAYDQPDLYESADLPEADQVREDPEEDSDSIEHLHISAKSAINRFSGKVLDSGSVDFSDRLSRKHRTGYSALSGEWELVGEGEKETPLQKYQRIKCEMKELMEEITKIKEDQSSEIPNRTIINHLETMNRQLEELRLDRSMGTELVSNLADPQGAQIKKMLTDLDKLGGGDASPRPSGGGEVVRGGQSCEVKYQVLSRPQQAQLAQAARIAELEARIHKLNSLVSAAPDTLRRLGGGSDKSLIETSRLVASKVTLMDTTQLEPIEARMLGLLAKMDQVAERTSAITGSTDVERDNKIRELYELAKTAEEMSQLLPRTLDRMVALEALHQQGTNFVKSLNQIETMQQVLTNSCETTKEAIKRLEENFSTSIKSLKKSLEDVDARARSLAENRKK
;
A
#
# COMPACT_ATOMS: atom_id res chain seq x y z
N MET A 1 -13.47 57.74 6.60
CA MET A 1 -12.55 57.59 7.75
C MET A 1 -11.66 56.41 7.42
N THR A 2 -10.41 56.68 7.06
CA THR A 2 -9.44 55.66 6.63
C THR A 2 -8.94 54.93 7.88
N ASP A 3 -9.32 53.66 7.99
CA ASP A 3 -8.79 52.74 8.99
C ASP A 3 -7.29 52.55 8.73
N SER A 4 -6.49 53.38 9.38
CA SER A 4 -5.06 53.16 9.51
C SER A 4 -4.85 51.93 10.38
N LYS A 5 -4.73 50.75 9.75
CA LYS A 5 -4.11 49.57 10.37
C LYS A 5 -2.67 49.93 10.70
N SER A 6 -2.44 50.57 11.84
CA SER A 6 -1.11 50.88 12.33
C SER A 6 -0.42 49.57 12.69
N PHE A 7 0.42 49.06 11.81
CA PHE A 7 1.33 47.97 12.17
C PHE A 7 2.35 48.52 13.16
N PRO A 8 2.38 48.02 14.42
CA PRO A 8 3.21 48.60 15.49
C PRO A 8 4.70 48.58 15.15
N LYS A 9 5.12 47.67 14.25
CA LYS A 9 6.49 47.56 13.75
C LYS A 9 6.94 48.75 12.89
N TYR A 10 6.03 49.42 12.19
CA TYR A 10 6.33 50.44 11.18
C TYR A 10 5.86 51.86 11.56
N ALA A 11 5.18 52.01 12.70
CA ALA A 11 4.60 53.29 13.15
C ALA A 11 5.63 54.38 13.49
N HIS A 12 6.87 53.99 13.83
CA HIS A 12 7.93 54.92 14.25
C HIS A 12 8.95 55.25 13.15
N LEU A 13 8.78 54.68 11.95
CA LEU A 13 9.71 54.91 10.85
C LEU A 13 9.26 56.13 10.02
N PRO A 14 10.12 57.13 9.80
CA PRO A 14 9.81 58.23 8.89
C PRO A 14 9.80 57.72 7.43
N GLY A 15 8.89 58.23 6.59
CA GLY A 15 8.84 57.94 5.16
C GLY A 15 7.99 56.72 4.75
N ILE A 16 7.17 56.17 5.66
CA ILE A 16 6.19 55.14 5.31
C ILE A 16 4.92 55.80 4.75
N ALA A 17 4.47 55.33 3.59
CA ALA A 17 3.22 55.75 2.98
C ALA A 17 2.04 55.00 3.62
N TYR A 18 1.18 55.71 4.36
CA TYR A 18 0.00 55.13 5.03
C TYR A 18 -1.29 55.24 4.20
N ASP A 19 -1.34 56.19 3.25
CA ASP A 19 -2.53 56.50 2.45
C ASP A 19 -2.40 56.02 0.99
N GLN A 20 -1.52 55.04 0.75
CA GLN A 20 -1.36 54.41 -0.57
C GLN A 20 -1.90 52.97 -0.52
N PRO A 21 -2.55 52.48 -1.60
CA PRO A 21 -2.93 51.08 -1.69
C PRO A 21 -1.67 50.19 -1.67
N ASP A 22 -1.75 49.09 -0.94
CA ASP A 22 -0.65 48.12 -0.82
C ASP A 22 -0.27 47.47 -2.16
N LEU A 23 -1.23 47.39 -3.10
CA LEU A 23 -1.08 46.74 -4.41
C LEU A 23 -1.71 47.60 -5.50
N TYR A 24 -0.98 47.81 -6.61
CA TYR A 24 -1.50 48.44 -7.83
C TYR A 24 -1.61 47.36 -8.91
N GLU A 25 -2.81 46.85 -9.12
CA GLU A 25 -3.09 45.82 -10.11
C GLU A 25 -4.08 46.30 -11.18
N SER A 26 -3.97 45.70 -12.37
CA SER A 26 -4.97 45.84 -13.43
C SER A 26 -6.26 45.15 -13.00
N ALA A 27 -7.42 45.60 -13.49
CA ALA A 27 -8.68 44.92 -13.20
C ALA A 27 -8.63 43.46 -13.69
N ASP A 28 -8.99 42.52 -12.82
CA ASP A 28 -9.04 41.10 -13.15
C ASP A 28 -10.03 40.86 -14.30
N LEU A 29 -9.50 40.38 -15.42
CA LEU A 29 -10.31 39.97 -16.57
C LEU A 29 -10.73 38.51 -16.38
N PRO A 30 -12.00 38.15 -16.66
CA PRO A 30 -12.54 36.79 -16.47
C PRO A 30 -12.02 35.76 -17.50
N GLU A 31 -10.96 36.05 -18.24
CA GLU A 31 -10.57 35.34 -19.46
C GLU A 31 -9.81 34.02 -19.20
N ALA A 32 -9.27 33.82 -18.00
CA ALA A 32 -8.44 32.65 -17.68
C ALA A 32 -9.24 31.37 -17.35
N ASP A 33 -10.54 31.48 -17.05
CA ASP A 33 -11.38 30.34 -16.61
C ASP A 33 -12.11 29.62 -17.75
N GLN A 34 -11.96 30.08 -18.99
CA GLN A 34 -12.49 29.37 -20.14
C GLN A 34 -11.50 28.27 -20.52
N VAL A 35 -11.77 27.04 -20.08
CA VAL A 35 -11.17 25.85 -20.69
C VAL A 35 -11.52 25.89 -22.17
N ARG A 36 -10.58 26.34 -22.99
CA ARG A 36 -10.58 26.02 -24.41
C ARG A 36 -10.26 24.54 -24.46
N GLU A 37 -11.30 23.71 -24.53
CA GLU A 37 -11.12 22.36 -25.03
C GLU A 37 -10.64 22.55 -26.47
N ASP A 38 -9.33 22.48 -26.68
CA ASP A 38 -8.78 22.34 -28.03
C ASP A 38 -9.33 20.99 -28.52
N PRO A 39 -10.27 20.97 -29.47
CA PRO A 39 -10.76 19.70 -29.98
C PRO A 39 -9.57 19.01 -30.65
N GLU A 40 -9.21 17.82 -30.15
CA GLU A 40 -8.31 16.95 -30.89
C GLU A 40 -8.90 16.79 -32.30
N GLU A 41 -8.14 17.19 -33.32
CA GLU A 41 -8.60 17.13 -34.70
C GLU A 41 -8.82 15.67 -35.09
N ASP A 42 -10.07 15.22 -35.06
CA ASP A 42 -10.50 13.92 -35.58
C ASP A 42 -10.08 13.83 -37.06
N SER A 43 -8.91 13.24 -37.30
CA SER A 43 -8.35 13.07 -38.63
C SER A 43 -8.94 11.81 -39.25
N ASP A 44 -9.59 11.91 -40.41
CA ASP A 44 -10.15 10.75 -41.14
C ASP A 44 -9.10 9.66 -41.50
N SER A 45 -7.81 9.96 -41.39
CA SER A 45 -6.69 9.04 -41.64
C SER A 45 -6.17 8.30 -40.39
N ILE A 46 -6.67 8.63 -39.19
CA ILE A 46 -6.20 8.09 -37.92
C ILE A 46 -7.35 7.34 -37.23
N GLU A 47 -7.20 6.03 -37.06
CA GLU A 47 -8.13 5.24 -36.28
C GLU A 47 -7.79 5.32 -34.78
N HIS A 48 -8.66 5.97 -33.99
CA HIS A 48 -8.52 6.01 -32.53
C HIS A 48 -9.03 4.70 -31.91
N LEU A 49 -8.10 3.80 -31.58
CA LEU A 49 -8.43 2.52 -30.93
C LEU A 49 -8.54 2.70 -29.41
N HIS A 50 -9.75 2.52 -28.87
CA HIS A 50 -9.94 2.50 -27.42
C HIS A 50 -9.45 1.17 -26.82
N ILE A 51 -8.25 1.17 -26.25
CA ILE A 51 -7.65 0.02 -25.59
C ILE A 51 -8.08 -0.02 -24.12
N SER A 52 -8.94 -0.98 -23.76
CA SER A 52 -9.24 -1.27 -22.35
C SER A 52 -8.26 -2.28 -21.78
N ALA A 53 -7.48 -1.86 -20.77
CA ALA A 53 -6.53 -2.73 -20.08
C ALA A 53 -7.21 -3.97 -19.47
N LYS A 54 -8.44 -3.84 -18.95
CA LYS A 54 -9.20 -4.98 -18.40
C LYS A 54 -9.54 -6.00 -19.48
N SER A 55 -10.01 -5.55 -20.64
CA SER A 55 -10.32 -6.42 -21.77
C SER A 55 -9.06 -7.08 -22.35
N ALA A 56 -7.94 -6.37 -22.39
CA ALA A 56 -6.66 -6.93 -22.82
C ALA A 56 -6.18 -8.01 -21.85
N ILE A 57 -6.19 -7.76 -20.54
CA ILE A 57 -5.80 -8.76 -19.52
C ILE A 57 -6.63 -10.03 -19.66
N ASN A 58 -7.95 -9.93 -19.81
CA ASN A 58 -8.81 -11.11 -19.99
C ASN A 58 -8.52 -11.88 -21.30
N ARG A 59 -8.06 -11.19 -22.35
CA ARG A 59 -7.69 -11.83 -23.64
C ARG A 59 -6.35 -12.57 -23.58
N PHE A 60 -5.46 -12.17 -22.69
CA PHE A 60 -4.12 -12.75 -22.51
C PHE A 60 -4.01 -13.61 -21.23
N SER A 61 -4.98 -13.55 -20.32
CA SER A 61 -5.03 -14.41 -19.14
C SER A 61 -5.10 -15.87 -19.57
N GLY A 62 -4.16 -16.69 -19.07
CA GLY A 62 -4.04 -18.11 -19.43
C GLY A 62 -3.13 -18.39 -20.63
N LYS A 63 -2.73 -17.37 -21.41
CA LYS A 63 -1.72 -17.53 -22.46
C LYS A 63 -0.34 -17.32 -21.85
N VAL A 64 0.41 -18.41 -21.69
CA VAL A 64 1.79 -18.37 -21.20
C VAL A 64 2.74 -18.60 -22.36
N LEU A 65 3.82 -17.81 -22.38
CA LEU A 65 4.92 -17.98 -23.33
C LEU A 65 6.06 -18.68 -22.60
N ASP A 66 6.62 -19.72 -23.22
CA ASP A 66 7.82 -20.37 -22.73
C ASP A 66 9.07 -19.68 -23.27
N SER A 67 10.02 -19.41 -22.38
CA SER A 67 11.31 -18.82 -22.69
C SER A 67 12.46 -19.83 -22.69
N GLY A 68 12.20 -21.12 -22.42
CA GLY A 68 13.24 -22.13 -22.21
C GLY A 68 14.12 -22.44 -23.44
N SER A 69 13.61 -22.25 -24.65
CA SER A 69 14.29 -22.58 -25.92
C SER A 69 14.61 -21.36 -26.80
N VAL A 70 14.47 -20.15 -26.25
CA VAL A 70 14.63 -18.90 -27.01
C VAL A 70 16.11 -18.60 -27.23
N ASP A 71 16.56 -18.72 -28.49
CA ASP A 71 17.91 -18.36 -28.92
C ASP A 71 17.82 -17.48 -30.18
N PHE A 72 18.18 -16.19 -30.03
CA PHE A 72 18.28 -15.22 -31.13
C PHE A 72 19.69 -15.14 -31.73
N SER A 73 20.63 -15.97 -31.26
CA SER A 73 21.90 -16.10 -31.96
C SER A 73 21.62 -16.81 -33.29
N ASP A 74 21.85 -16.08 -34.38
CA ASP A 74 21.53 -16.45 -35.78
C ASP A 74 22.41 -17.61 -36.31
N ARG A 75 22.76 -18.56 -35.42
CA ARG A 75 23.54 -19.76 -35.71
C ARG A 75 22.63 -20.75 -36.43
N LEU A 76 23.04 -21.12 -37.64
CA LEU A 76 22.39 -22.10 -38.49
C LEU A 76 22.32 -23.46 -37.76
N SER A 77 21.10 -23.93 -37.47
CA SER A 77 20.85 -25.23 -36.82
C SER A 77 19.73 -25.99 -37.55
N ARG A 78 19.62 -27.30 -37.31
CA ARG A 78 18.59 -28.15 -37.94
C ARG A 78 17.16 -27.88 -37.43
N LYS A 79 16.97 -27.19 -36.30
CA LYS A 79 15.64 -26.85 -35.76
C LYS A 79 15.25 -25.43 -36.21
N HIS A 80 13.98 -25.21 -36.52
CA HIS A 80 13.44 -23.88 -36.82
C HIS A 80 13.50 -23.04 -35.54
N ARG A 81 14.41 -22.06 -35.49
CA ARG A 81 14.63 -21.20 -34.32
C ARG A 81 13.73 -19.98 -34.44
N THR A 82 12.50 -20.13 -33.98
CA THR A 82 11.51 -19.05 -34.02
C THR A 82 11.05 -18.74 -32.60
N GLY A 83 11.72 -17.78 -31.97
CA GLY A 83 11.24 -17.00 -30.82
C GLY A 83 10.60 -17.75 -29.66
N TYR A 84 9.71 -17.04 -28.95
CA TYR A 84 8.92 -17.57 -27.84
C TYR A 84 7.89 -18.57 -28.36
N SER A 85 7.83 -19.75 -27.73
CA SER A 85 6.81 -20.75 -28.03
C SER A 85 5.57 -20.52 -27.17
N ALA A 86 4.39 -20.47 -27.78
CA ALA A 86 3.12 -20.43 -27.06
C ALA A 86 2.72 -21.86 -26.68
N LEU A 87 3.22 -22.34 -25.53
CA LEU A 87 2.94 -23.68 -24.98
C LEU A 87 1.49 -23.87 -24.49
N SER A 88 0.60 -22.91 -24.75
CA SER A 88 -0.79 -22.94 -24.33
C SER A 88 -1.68 -23.66 -25.35
N GLY A 89 -1.55 -24.98 -25.42
CA GLY A 89 -2.47 -25.89 -26.11
C GLY A 89 -2.40 -27.28 -25.48
N GLU A 90 -3.55 -27.84 -25.07
CA GLU A 90 -3.62 -29.08 -24.27
C GLU A 90 -3.24 -30.38 -25.01
N TRP A 91 -2.90 -30.32 -26.30
CA TRP A 91 -2.74 -31.52 -27.12
C TRP A 91 -1.61 -31.35 -28.12
N GLU A 92 -0.39 -31.63 -27.68
CA GLU A 92 0.72 -31.87 -28.60
C GLU A 92 1.29 -33.27 -28.33
N LEU A 93 1.20 -34.13 -29.35
CA LEU A 93 1.98 -35.36 -29.41
C LEU A 93 3.43 -34.93 -29.69
N VAL A 94 4.32 -35.20 -28.73
CA VAL A 94 5.74 -34.88 -28.88
C VAL A 94 6.32 -35.67 -30.06
N GLY A 95 7.06 -34.97 -30.93
CA GLY A 95 7.75 -35.56 -32.06
C GLY A 95 8.82 -36.57 -31.65
N GLU A 96 9.12 -37.52 -32.54
CA GLU A 96 10.00 -38.66 -32.30
C GLU A 96 11.41 -38.21 -31.84
N GLY A 97 11.77 -38.50 -30.58
CA GLY A 97 13.11 -38.25 -30.02
C GLY A 97 13.20 -37.46 -28.71
N GLU A 98 12.09 -36.98 -28.14
CA GLU A 98 12.07 -36.29 -26.84
C GLU A 98 11.51 -37.19 -25.71
N LYS A 99 11.95 -36.97 -24.44
CA LYS A 99 11.54 -37.81 -23.30
C LYS A 99 10.14 -37.43 -22.83
N GLU A 100 9.18 -38.34 -23.02
CA GLU A 100 7.77 -38.17 -22.64
C GLU A 100 7.57 -38.06 -21.12
N THR A 101 6.64 -37.18 -20.70
CA THR A 101 6.16 -37.18 -19.31
C THR A 101 5.27 -38.40 -19.03
N PRO A 102 5.17 -38.91 -17.79
CA PRO A 102 4.37 -40.10 -17.48
C PRO A 102 2.89 -39.97 -17.90
N LEU A 103 2.32 -38.77 -17.79
CA LEU A 103 0.94 -38.48 -18.21
C LEU A 103 0.78 -38.51 -19.73
N GLN A 104 1.72 -37.91 -20.46
CA GLN A 104 1.71 -37.91 -21.92
C GLN A 104 1.96 -39.31 -22.49
N LYS A 105 2.86 -40.08 -21.86
CA LYS A 105 3.10 -41.48 -22.20
C LYS A 105 1.85 -42.34 -21.98
N TYR A 106 1.14 -42.13 -20.87
CA TYR A 106 -0.14 -42.79 -20.62
C TYR A 106 -1.17 -42.47 -21.72
N GLN A 107 -1.26 -41.21 -22.15
CA GLN A 107 -2.17 -40.79 -23.21
C GLN A 107 -1.79 -41.34 -24.59
N ARG A 108 -0.49 -41.36 -24.95
CA ARG A 108 -0.02 -42.02 -26.17
C ARG A 108 -0.35 -43.50 -26.17
N ILE A 109 -0.04 -44.22 -25.08
CA ILE A 109 -0.36 -45.65 -24.94
C ILE A 109 -1.87 -45.87 -25.07
N LYS A 110 -2.70 -44.97 -24.52
CA LYS A 110 -4.16 -45.03 -24.68
C LYS A 110 -4.59 -44.90 -26.15
N CYS A 111 -3.96 -44.00 -26.91
CA CYS A 111 -4.22 -43.84 -28.35
C CYS A 111 -3.72 -45.04 -29.15
N GLU A 112 -2.49 -45.49 -28.92
CA GLU A 112 -1.91 -46.68 -29.58
C GLU A 112 -2.73 -47.95 -29.30
N MET A 113 -3.25 -48.11 -28.07
CA MET A 113 -4.13 -49.24 -27.74
C MET A 113 -5.45 -49.21 -28.51
N LYS A 114 -6.00 -48.01 -28.73
CA LYS A 114 -7.23 -47.83 -29.52
C LYS A 114 -6.97 -48.09 -31.00
N GLU A 115 -5.86 -47.59 -31.53
CA GLU A 115 -5.44 -47.86 -32.92
C GLU A 115 -5.25 -49.36 -33.16
N LEU A 116 -4.56 -50.06 -32.23
CA LEU A 116 -4.40 -51.51 -32.30
C LEU A 116 -5.74 -52.26 -32.22
N MET A 117 -6.67 -51.79 -31.38
CA MET A 117 -8.02 -52.33 -31.31
C MET A 117 -8.76 -52.15 -32.65
N GLU A 118 -8.65 -50.98 -33.28
CA GLU A 118 -9.24 -50.69 -34.58
C GLU A 118 -8.62 -51.57 -35.71
N GLU A 119 -7.30 -51.73 -35.74
CA GLU A 119 -6.62 -52.61 -36.71
C GLU A 119 -7.07 -54.07 -36.59
N ILE A 120 -7.16 -54.59 -35.36
CA ILE A 120 -7.61 -55.97 -35.15
C ILE A 120 -9.09 -56.12 -35.52
N THR A 121 -9.94 -55.11 -35.29
CA THR A 121 -11.33 -55.13 -35.77
C THR A 121 -11.42 -55.10 -37.30
N LYS A 122 -10.54 -54.37 -38.00
CA LYS A 122 -10.46 -54.38 -39.47
C LYS A 122 -10.00 -55.73 -40.01
N ILE A 123 -8.96 -56.32 -39.41
CA ILE A 123 -8.47 -57.67 -39.80
C ILE A 123 -9.55 -58.75 -39.58
N LYS A 124 -10.40 -58.58 -38.56
CA LYS A 124 -11.56 -59.45 -38.30
C LYS A 124 -12.63 -59.36 -39.39
N GLU A 125 -12.82 -58.20 -40.02
CA GLU A 125 -13.74 -58.05 -41.16
C GLU A 125 -13.19 -58.74 -42.42
N ASP A 126 -11.87 -58.77 -42.60
CA ASP A 126 -11.20 -59.35 -43.78
C ASP A 126 -10.99 -60.88 -43.73
N GLN A 127 -10.94 -61.49 -42.53
CA GLN A 127 -10.77 -62.95 -42.38
C GLN A 127 -11.84 -63.56 -41.45
N SER A 128 -12.88 -64.12 -42.06
CA SER A 128 -14.01 -64.78 -41.38
C SER A 128 -13.72 -66.22 -40.93
N SER A 129 -12.56 -66.47 -40.30
CA SER A 129 -12.33 -67.71 -39.56
C SER A 129 -11.31 -67.58 -38.42
N GLU A 130 -11.74 -68.15 -37.28
CA GLU A 130 -10.99 -68.64 -36.12
C GLU A 130 -10.86 -67.74 -34.88
N ILE A 131 -11.15 -68.40 -33.76
CA ILE A 131 -11.35 -67.95 -32.38
C ILE A 131 -10.19 -67.16 -31.70
N PRO A 132 -8.90 -67.20 -32.13
CA PRO A 132 -7.85 -66.38 -31.51
C PRO A 132 -8.13 -64.86 -31.53
N ASN A 133 -8.69 -64.31 -32.60
CA ASN A 133 -8.92 -62.86 -32.72
C ASN A 133 -9.93 -62.33 -31.69
N ARG A 134 -10.96 -63.12 -31.37
CA ARG A 134 -11.97 -62.75 -30.36
C ARG A 134 -11.38 -62.74 -28.96
N THR A 135 -10.46 -63.67 -28.69
CA THR A 135 -9.76 -63.74 -27.40
C THR A 135 -8.80 -62.55 -27.25
N ILE A 136 -8.06 -62.19 -28.30
CA ILE A 136 -7.15 -61.03 -28.30
C ILE A 136 -7.93 -59.73 -28.10
N ILE A 137 -9.07 -59.55 -28.76
CA ILE A 137 -9.93 -58.36 -28.58
C ILE A 137 -10.42 -58.28 -27.13
N ASN A 138 -10.91 -59.38 -26.54
CA ASN A 138 -11.33 -59.38 -25.14
C ASN A 138 -10.18 -59.04 -24.18
N HIS A 139 -8.95 -59.49 -24.46
CA HIS A 139 -7.77 -59.12 -23.67
C HIS A 139 -7.41 -57.64 -23.83
N LEU A 140 -7.50 -57.08 -25.05
CA LEU A 140 -7.27 -55.65 -25.31
C LEU A 140 -8.33 -54.77 -24.67
N GLU A 141 -9.60 -55.17 -24.69
CA GLU A 141 -10.68 -54.49 -23.96
C GLU A 141 -10.44 -54.52 -22.45
N THR A 142 -9.96 -55.65 -21.92
CA THR A 142 -9.62 -55.78 -20.49
C THR A 142 -8.42 -54.90 -20.12
N MET A 143 -7.37 -54.88 -20.96
CA MET A 143 -6.21 -54.00 -20.76
C MET A 143 -6.58 -52.52 -20.87
N ASN A 144 -7.46 -52.14 -21.79
CA ASN A 144 -7.94 -50.77 -21.90
C ASN A 144 -8.77 -50.37 -20.66
N ARG A 145 -9.62 -51.27 -20.13
CA ARG A 145 -10.32 -51.04 -18.86
C ARG A 145 -9.35 -50.92 -17.68
N GLN A 146 -8.32 -51.77 -17.60
CA GLN A 146 -7.29 -51.67 -16.55
C GLN A 146 -6.50 -50.36 -16.66
N LEU A 147 -6.18 -49.92 -17.87
CA LEU A 147 -5.52 -48.63 -18.11
C LEU A 147 -6.42 -47.46 -17.67
N GLU A 148 -7.72 -47.53 -17.99
CA GLU A 148 -8.71 -46.53 -17.55
C GLU A 148 -9.00 -46.55 -16.04
N GLU A 149 -8.79 -47.68 -15.35
CA GLU A 149 -8.96 -47.88 -13.91
C GLU A 149 -7.73 -47.43 -13.11
N LEU A 150 -6.53 -47.55 -13.69
CA LEU A 150 -5.26 -47.10 -13.13
C LEU A 150 -5.13 -45.57 -12.93
N ARG A 151 -6.25 -44.81 -12.97
CA ARG A 151 -6.32 -43.35 -12.76
C ARG A 151 -5.43 -42.89 -11.61
N LEU A 152 -4.20 -42.50 -11.95
CA LEU A 152 -3.15 -42.08 -11.02
C LEU A 152 -3.53 -40.82 -10.21
N ASP A 153 -4.62 -40.14 -10.61
CA ASP A 153 -5.17 -38.97 -9.92
C ASP A 153 -5.85 -39.31 -8.57
N ARG A 154 -6.37 -40.53 -8.37
CA ARG A 154 -7.19 -40.84 -7.18
C ARG A 154 -6.36 -41.32 -5.98
N SER A 155 -5.26 -42.04 -6.21
CA SER A 155 -4.45 -42.65 -5.15
C SER A 155 -3.52 -41.66 -4.43
N MET A 156 -3.24 -40.51 -5.02
CA MET A 156 -2.32 -39.49 -4.45
C MET A 156 -3.04 -38.34 -3.73
N GLY A 157 -4.37 -38.21 -3.87
CA GLY A 157 -5.11 -37.03 -3.40
C GLY A 157 -5.78 -37.14 -2.02
N THR A 158 -6.13 -38.35 -1.57
CA THR A 158 -7.10 -38.49 -0.46
C THR A 158 -6.48 -38.45 0.94
N GLU A 159 -5.21 -38.83 1.10
CA GLU A 159 -4.53 -38.86 2.41
C GLU A 159 -3.87 -37.52 2.80
N LEU A 160 -3.59 -36.67 1.82
CA LEU A 160 -3.03 -35.33 2.07
C LEU A 160 -4.14 -34.34 2.49
N VAL A 161 -5.31 -34.40 1.84
CA VAL A 161 -6.42 -33.48 2.10
C VAL A 161 -7.01 -33.63 3.51
N SER A 162 -7.03 -34.84 4.07
CA SER A 162 -7.52 -35.08 5.44
C SER A 162 -6.57 -34.54 6.52
N ASN A 163 -5.26 -34.54 6.27
CA ASN A 163 -4.25 -34.01 7.19
C ASN A 163 -4.05 -32.50 7.05
N LEU A 164 -4.35 -31.93 5.88
CA LEU A 164 -4.31 -30.49 5.61
C LEU A 164 -5.56 -29.73 6.10
N ALA A 165 -6.67 -30.44 6.39
CA ALA A 165 -7.93 -29.79 6.74
C ALA A 165 -7.93 -29.09 8.10
N ASP A 166 -7.28 -29.64 9.15
CA ASP A 166 -7.02 -28.89 10.39
C ASP A 166 -5.98 -29.58 11.33
N PRO A 167 -4.68 -29.52 11.02
CA PRO A 167 -3.64 -30.02 11.91
C PRO A 167 -3.47 -29.16 13.18
N GLN A 168 -3.93 -27.90 13.17
CA GLN A 168 -3.71 -26.94 14.25
C GLN A 168 -4.78 -27.06 15.35
N GLY A 169 -6.05 -27.24 14.98
CA GLY A 169 -7.15 -27.39 15.94
C GLY A 169 -7.08 -28.67 16.76
N ALA A 170 -6.60 -29.78 16.18
CA ALA A 170 -6.40 -31.04 16.90
C ALA A 170 -5.26 -30.96 17.92
N GLN A 171 -4.19 -30.21 17.62
CA GLN A 171 -3.08 -29.98 18.54
C GLN A 171 -3.48 -29.07 19.71
N ILE A 172 -4.26 -28.01 19.44
CA ILE A 172 -4.75 -27.08 20.49
C ILE A 172 -5.66 -27.80 21.49
N LYS A 173 -6.57 -28.66 21.02
CA LYS A 173 -7.46 -29.44 21.91
C LYS A 173 -6.68 -30.38 22.83
N LYS A 174 -5.63 -31.04 22.32
CA LYS A 174 -4.77 -31.91 23.14
C LYS A 174 -4.02 -31.13 24.21
N MET A 175 -3.42 -29.99 23.85
CA MET A 175 -2.76 -29.12 24.82
C MET A 175 -3.71 -28.58 25.89
N LEU A 176 -4.95 -28.20 25.53
CA LEU A 176 -5.97 -27.81 26.51
C LEU A 176 -6.30 -28.95 27.47
N THR A 177 -6.52 -30.17 26.96
CA THR A 177 -6.83 -31.33 27.81
C THR A 177 -5.68 -31.72 28.74
N ASP A 178 -4.44 -31.46 28.34
CA ASP A 178 -3.27 -31.75 29.19
C ASP A 178 -3.06 -30.66 30.24
N LEU A 179 -3.44 -29.42 29.96
CA LEU A 179 -3.48 -28.33 30.95
C LEU A 179 -4.62 -28.52 31.97
N ASP A 180 -5.81 -28.98 31.55
CA ASP A 180 -6.92 -29.29 32.47
C ASP A 180 -6.58 -30.44 33.42
N LYS A 181 -5.86 -31.47 32.94
CA LYS A 181 -5.36 -32.56 33.79
C LYS A 181 -4.32 -32.09 34.81
N LEU A 182 -3.56 -31.05 34.49
CA LEU A 182 -2.59 -30.44 35.41
C LEU A 182 -3.24 -29.45 36.39
N GLY A 183 -4.30 -28.75 35.97
CA GLY A 183 -5.05 -27.79 36.79
C GLY A 183 -6.12 -28.43 37.69
N GLY A 184 -6.54 -29.66 37.42
CA GLY A 184 -7.56 -30.41 38.15
C GLY A 184 -7.09 -31.04 39.46
N GLY A 185 -6.25 -30.36 40.23
CA GLY A 185 -5.82 -30.78 41.56
C GLY A 185 -6.67 -30.13 42.66
N ASP A 186 -7.59 -30.92 43.23
CA ASP A 186 -8.23 -30.77 44.55
C ASP A 186 -9.61 -30.07 44.61
N ALA A 187 -10.67 -30.85 44.33
CA ALA A 187 -11.98 -30.68 44.98
C ALA A 187 -12.68 -32.04 45.17
N SER A 188 -12.72 -32.49 46.43
CA SER A 188 -13.60 -33.52 47.06
C SER A 188 -12.96 -34.87 47.47
N PRO A 189 -13.43 -35.48 48.58
CA PRO A 189 -12.54 -36.05 49.61
C PRO A 189 -12.39 -37.58 49.57
N ARG A 190 -11.31 -38.03 50.23
CA ARG A 190 -10.84 -39.40 50.47
C ARG A 190 -11.93 -40.43 50.84
N PRO A 191 -11.61 -41.73 50.66
CA PRO A 191 -11.24 -42.51 51.85
C PRO A 191 -9.93 -43.31 51.70
N SER A 192 -9.19 -43.28 52.80
CA SER A 192 -8.17 -44.19 53.37
C SER A 192 -7.55 -45.31 52.53
N GLY A 193 -6.21 -45.30 52.48
CA GLY A 193 -5.34 -46.45 52.21
C GLY A 193 -3.88 -46.00 52.11
N GLY A 194 -3.09 -46.28 53.15
CA GLY A 194 -1.71 -45.80 53.29
C GLY A 194 -0.73 -46.41 52.28
N GLY A 195 0.21 -45.59 51.83
CA GLY A 195 1.35 -45.97 50.99
C GLY A 195 2.23 -44.75 50.72
N GLU A 196 3.54 -44.91 50.90
CA GLU A 196 4.55 -43.88 51.10
C GLU A 196 4.66 -42.76 50.07
N VAL A 197 4.98 -41.58 50.60
CA VAL A 197 5.40 -40.38 49.88
C VAL A 197 6.80 -40.61 49.29
N VAL A 198 6.88 -40.97 48.01
CA VAL A 198 8.12 -40.74 47.24
C VAL A 198 8.06 -39.32 46.68
N ARG A 199 8.88 -38.45 47.27
CA ARG A 199 9.22 -37.10 46.80
C ARG A 199 9.92 -37.20 45.44
N GLY A 200 9.14 -37.34 44.37
CA GLY A 200 9.54 -37.02 42.99
C GLY A 200 9.00 -35.64 42.61
N GLY A 201 9.49 -34.59 43.27
CA GLY A 201 9.08 -33.22 42.98
C GLY A 201 9.68 -32.73 41.66
N GLN A 202 9.14 -33.19 40.53
CA GLN A 202 9.17 -32.39 39.32
C GLN A 202 8.03 -31.39 39.44
N SER A 203 8.32 -30.19 39.96
CA SER A 203 7.42 -29.07 39.76
C SER A 203 7.28 -28.87 38.24
N CYS A 204 6.17 -29.34 37.68
CA CYS A 204 5.80 -29.04 36.30
C CYS A 204 5.58 -27.53 36.18
N GLU A 205 6.66 -26.78 35.97
CA GLU A 205 6.63 -25.35 35.72
C GLU A 205 6.08 -25.15 34.30
N VAL A 206 4.77 -24.88 34.20
CA VAL A 206 4.12 -24.55 32.93
C VAL A 206 4.51 -23.12 32.56
N LYS A 207 5.61 -23.00 31.82
CA LYS A 207 6.08 -21.71 31.29
C LYS A 207 5.28 -21.33 30.05
N TYR A 208 4.28 -20.48 30.22
CA TYR A 208 3.55 -19.90 29.10
C TYR A 208 4.41 -18.87 28.38
N GLN A 209 4.94 -19.24 27.21
CA GLN A 209 5.60 -18.31 26.32
C GLN A 209 4.58 -17.72 25.35
N VAL A 210 4.12 -16.49 25.63
CA VAL A 210 3.24 -15.74 24.73
C VAL A 210 4.09 -15.21 23.57
N LEU A 211 4.05 -15.93 22.45
CA LEU A 211 4.60 -15.47 21.17
C LEU A 211 3.60 -14.52 20.52
N SER A 212 3.74 -13.22 20.75
CA SER A 212 3.03 -12.22 19.95
C SER A 212 3.60 -12.22 18.54
N ARG A 213 2.74 -12.28 17.51
CA ARG A 213 3.10 -12.11 16.09
C ARG A 213 2.78 -10.67 15.67
N PRO A 214 3.67 -9.69 15.90
CA PRO A 214 3.40 -8.28 15.59
C PRO A 214 3.10 -8.06 14.10
N GLN A 215 3.74 -8.83 13.22
CA GLN A 215 3.53 -8.74 11.77
C GLN A 215 2.09 -9.08 11.35
N GLN A 216 1.43 -10.01 12.06
CA GLN A 216 0.04 -10.37 11.78
C GLN A 216 -0.92 -9.27 12.26
N ALA A 217 -0.63 -8.64 13.41
CA ALA A 217 -1.41 -7.50 13.89
C ALA A 217 -1.27 -6.27 12.97
N GLN A 218 -0.06 -6.00 12.47
CA GLN A 218 0.19 -4.96 11.48
C GLN A 218 -0.53 -5.24 10.16
N LEU A 219 -0.50 -6.49 9.67
CA LEU A 219 -1.24 -6.89 8.47
C LEU A 219 -2.74 -6.70 8.66
N ALA A 220 -3.30 -7.08 9.82
CA ALA A 220 -4.72 -6.87 10.12
C ALA A 220 -5.10 -5.38 10.18
N GLN A 221 -4.24 -4.52 10.74
CA GLN A 221 -4.44 -3.06 10.73
C GLN A 221 -4.37 -2.48 9.31
N ALA A 222 -3.37 -2.89 8.52
CA ALA A 222 -3.21 -2.46 7.13
C ALA A 222 -4.39 -2.91 6.25
N ALA A 223 -4.88 -4.14 6.45
CA ALA A 223 -6.07 -4.64 5.76
C ALA A 223 -7.32 -3.78 6.07
N ARG A 224 -7.50 -3.37 7.33
CA ARG A 224 -8.60 -2.48 7.72
C ARG A 224 -8.47 -1.09 7.09
N ILE A 225 -7.26 -0.54 7.02
CA ILE A 225 -6.99 0.74 6.35
C ILE A 225 -7.30 0.62 4.85
N ALA A 226 -6.84 -0.44 4.19
CA ALA A 226 -7.10 -0.69 2.77
C ALA A 226 -8.60 -0.85 2.47
N GLU A 227 -9.38 -1.46 3.37
CA GLU A 227 -10.84 -1.54 3.23
C GLU A 227 -11.50 -0.15 3.30
N LEU A 228 -11.07 0.70 4.25
CA LEU A 228 -11.54 2.07 4.37
C LEU A 228 -11.15 2.90 3.14
N GLU A 229 -9.92 2.77 2.65
CA GLU A 229 -9.45 3.43 1.42
C GLU A 229 -10.25 2.97 0.20
N ALA A 230 -10.50 1.67 0.04
CA ALA A 230 -11.33 1.16 -1.04
C ALA A 230 -12.76 1.70 -0.97
N ARG A 231 -13.33 1.85 0.23
CA ARG A 231 -14.65 2.47 0.42
C ARG A 231 -14.63 3.96 0.11
N ILE A 232 -13.62 4.70 0.56
CA ILE A 232 -13.44 6.13 0.24
C ILE A 232 -13.26 6.30 -1.27
N HIS A 233 -12.49 5.44 -1.92
CA HIS A 233 -12.30 5.46 -3.37
C HIS A 233 -13.62 5.21 -4.11
N LYS A 234 -14.43 4.24 -3.67
CA LYS A 234 -15.78 4.03 -4.22
C LYS A 234 -16.66 5.27 -4.05
N LEU A 235 -16.70 5.86 -2.86
CA LEU A 235 -17.46 7.10 -2.62
C LEU A 235 -16.94 8.25 -3.49
N ASN A 236 -15.63 8.40 -3.61
CA ASN A 236 -15.03 9.43 -4.44
C ASN A 236 -15.34 9.19 -5.93
N SER A 237 -15.29 7.94 -6.40
CA SER A 237 -15.65 7.63 -7.80
C SER A 237 -17.11 7.94 -8.11
N LEU A 238 -18.03 7.79 -7.14
CA LEU A 238 -19.44 8.15 -7.32
C LEU A 238 -19.67 9.67 -7.32
N VAL A 239 -18.95 10.41 -6.46
CA VAL A 239 -19.10 11.86 -6.34
C VAL A 239 -18.32 12.61 -7.44
N SER A 240 -17.15 12.10 -7.82
CA SER A 240 -16.21 12.70 -8.78
C SER A 240 -16.43 12.24 -10.21
N ALA A 241 -17.45 11.42 -10.51
CA ALA A 241 -17.68 10.87 -11.84
C ALA A 241 -17.88 11.94 -12.93
N ALA A 242 -18.24 13.17 -12.56
CA ALA A 242 -18.36 14.28 -13.50
C ALA A 242 -18.39 15.66 -12.80
N PRO A 243 -17.23 16.26 -12.47
CA PRO A 243 -17.19 17.64 -11.98
C PRO A 243 -17.76 18.61 -13.02
N ASP A 244 -17.59 18.33 -14.32
CA ASP A 244 -18.10 19.20 -15.39
C ASP A 244 -19.62 19.15 -15.51
N THR A 245 -20.27 18.00 -15.27
CA THR A 245 -21.73 17.95 -15.27
C THR A 245 -22.27 18.70 -14.06
N LEU A 246 -21.63 18.57 -12.89
CA LEU A 246 -21.99 19.34 -11.69
C LEU A 246 -21.81 20.84 -11.90
N ARG A 247 -20.74 21.28 -12.56
CA ARG A 247 -20.51 22.68 -12.94
C ARG A 247 -21.56 23.17 -13.95
N ARG A 248 -21.91 22.36 -14.95
CA ARG A 248 -22.98 22.67 -15.93
C ARG A 248 -24.36 22.77 -15.26
N LEU A 249 -24.70 21.88 -14.33
CA LEU A 249 -25.96 21.87 -13.58
C LEU A 249 -26.04 22.99 -12.52
N GLY A 250 -24.91 23.28 -11.86
CA GLY A 250 -24.77 24.27 -10.79
C GLY A 250 -24.68 25.73 -11.25
N GLY A 251 -24.67 25.98 -12.56
CA GLY A 251 -24.60 27.32 -13.14
C GLY A 251 -23.20 27.94 -13.12
N GLY A 252 -22.15 27.12 -13.32
CA GLY A 252 -20.78 27.59 -13.52
C GLY A 252 -20.00 28.01 -12.27
N SER A 253 -20.64 28.08 -11.11
CA SER A 253 -19.97 28.38 -9.83
C SER A 253 -19.56 27.11 -9.08
N ASP A 254 -18.41 27.13 -8.41
CA ASP A 254 -17.92 26.07 -7.50
C ASP A 254 -18.79 25.97 -6.21
N LYS A 255 -20.05 25.59 -6.37
CA LYS A 255 -20.99 25.36 -5.27
C LYS A 255 -20.87 23.95 -4.73
N SER A 256 -21.13 23.79 -3.44
CA SER A 256 -21.17 22.47 -2.81
C SER A 256 -22.25 21.57 -3.46
N LEU A 257 -22.05 20.24 -3.46
CA LEU A 257 -23.01 19.29 -4.05
C LEU A 257 -24.43 19.43 -3.46
N ILE A 258 -24.51 19.84 -2.20
CA ILE A 258 -25.80 20.05 -1.53
C ILE A 258 -26.49 21.32 -2.02
N GLU A 259 -25.75 22.38 -2.33
CA GLU A 259 -26.28 23.60 -2.93
C GLU A 259 -26.75 23.37 -4.37
N THR A 260 -25.98 22.62 -5.17
CA THR A 260 -26.41 22.26 -6.53
C THR A 260 -27.63 21.35 -6.50
N SER A 261 -27.69 20.38 -5.57
CA SER A 261 -28.89 19.56 -5.36
C SER A 261 -30.11 20.39 -4.93
N ARG A 262 -29.93 21.36 -4.01
CA ARG A 262 -31.00 22.29 -3.62
C ARG A 262 -31.47 23.15 -4.78
N LEU A 263 -30.55 23.64 -5.62
CA LEU A 263 -30.87 24.41 -6.82
C LEU A 263 -31.65 23.57 -7.84
N VAL A 264 -31.24 22.32 -8.05
CA VAL A 264 -31.98 21.39 -8.92
C VAL A 264 -33.35 21.10 -8.33
N ALA A 265 -33.45 20.84 -7.02
CA ALA A 265 -34.72 20.63 -6.34
C ALA A 265 -35.64 21.86 -6.46
N SER A 266 -35.13 23.09 -6.29
CA SER A 266 -35.92 24.31 -6.46
C SER A 266 -36.37 24.50 -7.91
N LYS A 267 -35.52 24.14 -8.89
CA LYS A 267 -35.90 24.13 -10.30
C LYS A 267 -36.97 23.08 -10.60
N VAL A 268 -36.89 21.90 -9.99
CA VAL A 268 -37.91 20.83 -10.12
C VAL A 268 -39.23 21.28 -9.51
N THR A 269 -39.22 21.95 -8.36
CA THR A 269 -40.46 22.54 -7.80
C THR A 269 -41.02 23.66 -8.66
N LEU A 270 -40.17 24.41 -9.37
CA LEU A 270 -40.61 25.40 -10.35
C LEU A 270 -41.28 24.75 -11.58
N MET A 271 -40.96 23.48 -11.88
CA MET A 271 -41.58 22.75 -12.97
C MET A 271 -42.97 22.19 -12.61
N ASP A 272 -43.35 22.18 -11.33
CA ASP A 272 -44.72 21.85 -10.92
C ASP A 272 -45.65 23.06 -11.13
N THR A 273 -46.14 23.18 -12.36
CA THR A 273 -47.03 24.26 -12.79
C THR A 273 -48.33 24.33 -11.99
N THR A 274 -48.75 23.24 -11.36
CA THR A 274 -50.01 23.19 -10.59
C THR A 274 -49.88 23.86 -9.22
N GLN A 275 -48.69 23.87 -8.64
CA GLN A 275 -48.41 24.51 -7.35
C GLN A 275 -47.84 25.92 -7.52
N LEU A 276 -47.35 26.28 -8.71
CA LEU A 276 -46.71 27.57 -8.96
C LEU A 276 -47.67 28.75 -8.82
N GLU A 277 -48.83 28.66 -9.46
CA GLU A 277 -49.84 29.72 -9.49
C GLU A 277 -50.39 30.08 -8.09
N PRO A 278 -50.77 29.12 -7.21
CA PRO A 278 -51.19 29.45 -5.86
C PRO A 278 -50.04 29.95 -4.96
N ILE A 279 -48.80 29.50 -5.19
CA ILE A 279 -47.62 29.99 -4.46
C ILE A 279 -47.31 31.44 -4.88
N GLU A 280 -47.41 31.76 -6.16
CA GLU A 280 -47.21 33.12 -6.69
C GLU A 280 -48.26 34.08 -6.14
N ALA A 281 -49.55 33.69 -6.14
CA ALA A 281 -50.62 34.47 -5.53
C ALA A 281 -50.37 34.73 -4.03
N ARG A 282 -49.86 33.73 -3.30
CA ARG A 282 -49.51 33.87 -1.88
C ARG A 282 -48.27 34.74 -1.66
N MET A 283 -47.26 34.65 -2.53
CA MET A 283 -46.07 35.51 -2.48
C MET A 283 -46.41 36.96 -2.77
N LEU A 284 -47.25 37.25 -3.78
CA LEU A 284 -47.74 38.60 -4.06
C LEU A 284 -48.52 39.18 -2.87
N GLY A 285 -49.36 38.35 -2.23
CA GLY A 285 -50.05 38.74 -1.00
C GLY A 285 -49.12 38.97 0.19
N LEU A 286 -48.00 38.25 0.28
CA LEU A 286 -46.98 38.46 1.31
C LEU A 286 -46.15 39.72 1.03
N LEU A 287 -45.78 39.97 -0.22
CA LEU A 287 -45.06 41.16 -0.67
C LEU A 287 -45.84 42.43 -0.30
N ALA A 288 -47.13 42.47 -0.63
CA ALA A 288 -48.00 43.59 -0.28
C ALA A 288 -48.09 43.82 1.24
N LYS A 289 -48.07 42.76 2.05
CA LYS A 289 -48.00 42.87 3.51
C LYS A 289 -46.64 43.34 4.00
N MET A 290 -45.56 42.92 3.33
CA MET A 290 -44.20 43.33 3.65
C MET A 290 -43.98 44.81 3.34
N ASP A 291 -44.54 45.31 2.23
CA ASP A 291 -44.52 46.73 1.87
C ASP A 291 -45.30 47.57 2.89
N GLN A 292 -46.47 47.10 3.33
CA GLN A 292 -47.22 47.75 4.41
C GLN A 292 -46.46 47.77 5.74
N VAL A 293 -45.70 46.71 6.04
CA VAL A 293 -44.84 46.66 7.24
C VAL A 293 -43.64 47.59 7.08
N ALA A 294 -43.02 47.65 5.91
CA ALA A 294 -41.90 48.55 5.62
C ALA A 294 -42.33 50.02 5.72
N GLU A 295 -43.51 50.37 5.19
CA GLU A 295 -44.08 51.72 5.27
C GLU A 295 -44.45 52.11 6.71
N ARG A 296 -45.00 51.16 7.50
CA ARG A 296 -45.25 51.37 8.93
C ARG A 296 -43.96 51.47 9.74
N THR A 297 -42.94 50.69 9.39
CA THR A 297 -41.67 50.68 10.11
C THR A 297 -40.91 51.97 9.81
N SER A 298 -40.82 52.40 8.55
CA SER A 298 -40.17 53.67 8.17
C SER A 298 -40.85 54.90 8.79
N ALA A 299 -42.18 54.85 8.96
CA ALA A 299 -42.93 55.87 9.69
C ALA A 299 -42.66 55.89 11.21
N ILE A 300 -42.24 54.76 11.80
CA ILE A 300 -41.97 54.61 13.24
C ILE A 300 -40.50 54.88 13.59
N THR A 301 -39.55 54.44 12.76
CA THR A 301 -38.10 54.51 13.07
C THR A 301 -37.38 55.73 12.52
N GLY A 302 -38.04 56.60 11.74
CA GLY A 302 -37.58 57.96 11.41
C GLY A 302 -36.06 58.08 11.22
N SER A 303 -35.59 57.82 10.00
CA SER A 303 -34.18 57.72 9.57
C SER A 303 -33.48 56.42 9.96
N THR A 304 -33.31 55.57 8.95
CA THR A 304 -32.33 54.48 8.93
C THR A 304 -30.97 55.06 9.31
N ASP A 305 -30.40 54.64 10.43
CA ASP A 305 -29.03 55.01 10.79
C ASP A 305 -28.07 54.31 9.81
N VAL A 306 -27.81 54.98 8.69
CA VAL A 306 -27.00 54.48 7.57
C VAL A 306 -25.62 54.02 8.05
N GLU A 307 -25.09 54.62 9.11
CA GLU A 307 -23.81 54.20 9.71
C GLU A 307 -23.93 52.88 10.46
N ARG A 308 -25.04 52.62 11.17
CA ARG A 308 -25.29 51.32 11.78
C ARG A 308 -25.53 50.26 10.71
N ASP A 309 -26.29 50.57 9.68
CA ASP A 309 -26.55 49.62 8.58
C ASP A 309 -25.27 49.28 7.81
N ASN A 310 -24.36 50.25 7.62
CA ASN A 310 -23.05 50.02 7.03
C ASN A 310 -22.16 49.15 7.94
N LYS A 311 -22.10 49.43 9.25
CA LYS A 311 -21.37 48.61 10.22
C LYS A 311 -21.92 47.19 10.30
N ILE A 312 -23.25 47.03 10.27
CA ILE A 312 -23.91 45.71 10.26
C ILE A 312 -23.54 44.95 8.98
N ARG A 313 -23.49 45.63 7.83
CA ARG A 313 -23.08 45.02 6.56
C ARG A 313 -21.62 44.58 6.58
N GLU A 314 -20.72 45.41 7.09
CA GLU A 314 -19.31 45.06 7.27
C GLU A 314 -19.13 43.86 8.23
N LEU A 315 -19.86 43.86 9.35
CA LEU A 315 -19.87 42.73 10.29
C LEU A 315 -20.43 41.46 9.68
N TYR A 316 -21.44 41.58 8.81
CA TYR A 316 -22.01 40.44 8.10
C TYR A 316 -21.02 39.83 7.11
N GLU A 317 -20.31 40.64 6.32
CA GLU A 317 -19.25 40.15 5.42
C GLU A 317 -18.08 39.52 6.21
N LEU A 318 -17.69 40.12 7.34
CA LEU A 318 -16.68 39.54 8.22
C LEU A 318 -17.16 38.22 8.82
N ALA A 319 -18.42 38.13 9.26
CA ALA A 319 -18.99 36.91 9.80
C ALA A 319 -19.06 35.80 8.73
N LYS A 320 -19.41 36.15 7.49
CA LYS A 320 -19.47 35.21 6.36
C LYS A 320 -18.10 34.63 6.03
N THR A 321 -17.05 35.47 5.95
CA THR A 321 -15.68 35.00 5.74
C THR A 321 -15.15 34.20 6.94
N ALA A 322 -15.53 34.57 8.16
CA ALA A 322 -15.18 33.83 9.36
C ALA A 322 -15.92 32.49 9.49
N GLU A 323 -17.13 32.36 8.94
CA GLU A 323 -17.92 31.13 8.96
C GLU A 323 -17.22 30.02 8.16
N GLU A 324 -16.70 30.33 6.97
CA GLU A 324 -15.90 29.40 6.16
C GLU A 324 -14.66 28.92 6.93
N MET A 325 -13.95 29.84 7.58
CA MET A 325 -12.78 29.53 8.40
C MET A 325 -13.12 28.72 9.66
N SER A 326 -14.28 29.01 10.27
CA SER A 326 -14.78 28.30 11.46
C SER A 326 -15.09 26.83 11.16
N GLN A 327 -15.58 26.52 9.96
CA GLN A 327 -15.82 25.14 9.54
C GLN A 327 -14.52 24.35 9.29
N LEU A 328 -13.44 25.03 8.90
CA LEU A 328 -12.13 24.42 8.65
C LEU A 328 -11.31 24.22 9.93
N LEU A 329 -11.50 25.07 10.94
CA LEU A 329 -10.69 25.08 12.16
C LEU A 329 -10.71 23.75 12.96
N PRO A 330 -11.86 23.07 13.17
CA PRO A 330 -11.86 21.77 13.82
C PRO A 330 -11.08 20.72 13.03
N ARG A 331 -11.20 20.73 11.69
CA ARG A 331 -10.50 19.79 10.82
C ARG A 331 -8.99 20.00 10.83
N THR A 332 -8.55 21.26 10.88
CA THR A 332 -7.11 21.55 11.00
C THR A 332 -6.58 21.15 12.36
N LEU A 333 -7.35 21.35 13.44
CA LEU A 333 -7.00 20.88 14.78
C LEU A 333 -6.87 19.35 14.83
N ASP A 334 -7.84 18.61 14.29
CA ASP A 334 -7.79 17.14 14.25
C ASP A 334 -6.57 16.64 13.46
N ARG A 335 -6.21 17.32 12.36
CA ARG A 335 -4.98 17.03 11.60
C ARG A 335 -3.72 17.33 12.43
N MET A 336 -3.70 18.41 13.20
CA MET A 336 -2.58 18.74 14.09
C MET A 336 -2.43 17.69 15.20
N VAL A 337 -3.53 17.21 15.77
CA VAL A 337 -3.53 16.13 16.77
C VAL A 337 -3.04 14.82 16.16
N ALA A 338 -3.51 14.45 14.96
CA ALA A 338 -3.02 13.26 14.26
C ALA A 338 -1.52 13.33 13.93
N LEU A 339 -0.99 14.54 13.67
CA LEU A 339 0.43 14.79 13.40
C LEU A 339 1.28 15.03 14.65
N GLU A 340 0.67 15.10 15.84
CA GLU A 340 1.37 15.39 17.11
C GLU A 340 2.49 14.39 17.37
N ALA A 341 2.20 13.08 17.23
CA ALA A 341 3.19 12.03 17.43
C ALA A 341 4.39 12.16 16.48
N LEU A 342 4.14 12.54 15.22
CA LEU A 342 5.18 12.78 14.22
C LEU A 342 6.00 14.03 14.56
N HIS A 343 5.35 15.13 14.97
CA HIS A 343 6.05 16.34 15.41
C HIS A 343 6.90 16.08 16.66
N GLN A 344 6.39 15.29 17.61
CA GLN A 344 7.13 14.89 18.80
C GLN A 344 8.33 14.01 18.44
N GLN A 345 8.16 13.07 17.50
CA GLN A 345 9.26 12.26 16.98
C GLN A 345 10.31 13.11 16.26
N GLY A 346 9.90 14.06 15.42
CA GLY A 346 10.80 15.00 14.76
C GLY A 346 11.59 15.86 15.76
N THR A 347 10.92 16.33 16.82
CA THR A 347 11.58 17.09 17.90
C THR A 347 12.60 16.23 18.65
N ASN A 348 12.25 14.97 18.96
CA ASN A 348 13.16 14.04 19.62
C ASN A 348 14.33 13.67 18.70
N PHE A 349 14.10 13.53 17.40
CA PHE A 349 15.15 13.28 16.42
C PHE A 349 16.16 14.42 16.37
N VAL A 350 15.70 15.69 16.36
CA VAL A 350 16.61 16.86 16.43
C VAL A 350 17.43 16.84 17.72
N LYS A 351 16.83 16.49 18.87
CA LYS A 351 17.56 16.35 20.13
C LYS A 351 18.61 15.25 20.07
N SER A 352 18.26 14.07 19.56
CA SER A 352 19.19 12.96 19.38
C SER A 352 20.30 13.31 18.39
N LEU A 353 20.00 14.05 17.33
CA LEU A 353 20.98 14.52 16.36
C LEU A 353 21.99 15.47 17.00
N ASN A 354 21.52 16.45 17.78
CA ASN A 354 22.40 17.35 18.52
C ASN A 354 23.26 16.61 19.56
N GLN A 355 22.74 15.55 20.18
CA GLN A 355 23.51 14.67 21.07
C GLN A 355 24.59 13.89 20.32
N ILE A 356 24.27 13.36 19.14
CA ILE A 356 25.25 12.66 18.29
C ILE A 356 26.32 13.64 17.80
N GLU A 357 25.95 14.86 17.40
CA GLU A 357 26.89 15.89 16.96
C GLU A 357 27.85 16.29 18.08
N THR A 358 27.35 16.50 19.29
CA THR A 358 28.19 16.77 20.46
C THR A 358 29.10 15.58 20.81
N MET A 359 28.59 14.35 20.76
CA MET A 359 29.43 13.15 20.94
C MET A 359 30.50 13.02 19.86
N GLN A 360 30.17 13.32 18.60
CA GLN A 360 31.10 13.31 17.48
C GLN A 360 32.20 14.36 17.70
N GLN A 361 31.86 15.57 18.16
CA GLN A 361 32.85 16.60 18.47
C GLN A 361 33.80 16.15 19.60
N VAL A 362 33.27 15.52 20.66
CA VAL A 362 34.09 14.96 21.75
C VAL A 362 35.00 13.84 21.24
N LEU A 363 34.51 12.94 20.40
CA LEU A 363 35.31 11.86 19.81
C LEU A 363 36.40 12.40 18.88
N THR A 364 36.10 13.42 18.06
CA THR A 364 37.10 14.08 17.21
C THR A 364 38.20 14.70 18.08
N ASN A 365 37.84 15.44 19.12
CA ASN A 365 38.81 16.01 20.06
C ASN A 365 39.63 14.90 20.74
N SER A 366 38.98 13.82 21.18
CA SER A 366 39.68 12.67 21.78
C SER A 366 40.66 12.03 20.79
N CYS A 367 40.28 11.84 19.53
CA CYS A 367 41.17 11.33 18.48
C CYS A 367 42.35 12.27 18.20
N GLU A 368 42.14 13.59 18.26
CA GLU A 368 43.23 14.57 18.16
C GLU A 368 44.18 14.45 19.35
N THR A 369 43.66 14.35 20.58
CA THR A 369 44.51 14.18 21.77
C THR A 369 45.29 12.86 21.76
N THR A 370 44.69 11.75 21.32
CA THR A 370 45.40 10.47 21.21
C THR A 370 46.46 10.51 20.11
N LYS A 371 46.19 11.19 18.99
CA LYS A 371 47.17 11.45 17.93
C LYS A 371 48.35 12.28 18.44
N GLU A 372 48.10 13.32 19.23
CA GLU A 372 49.15 14.09 19.88
C GLU A 372 49.96 13.25 20.89
N ALA A 373 49.29 12.42 21.69
CA ALA A 373 49.95 11.54 22.64
C ALA A 373 50.86 10.51 21.93
N ILE A 374 50.42 9.95 20.81
CA ILE A 374 51.24 9.04 19.99
C ILE A 374 52.46 9.78 19.42
N LYS A 375 52.29 10.99 18.87
CA LYS A 375 53.43 11.79 18.40
C LYS A 375 54.45 12.07 19.51
N ARG A 376 53.99 12.46 20.69
CA ARG A 376 54.87 12.66 21.85
C ARG A 376 55.58 11.37 22.25
N LEU A 377 54.89 10.24 22.18
CA LEU A 377 55.47 8.93 22.46
C LEU A 377 56.51 8.53 21.40
N GLU A 378 56.27 8.78 20.11
CA GLU A 378 57.24 8.58 19.03
C GLU A 378 58.48 9.46 19.20
N GLU A 379 58.31 10.74 19.56
CA GLU A 379 59.40 11.65 19.88
C GLU A 379 60.20 11.17 21.11
N ASN A 380 59.53 10.72 22.16
CA ASN A 380 60.14 10.15 23.35
C ASN A 380 60.89 8.84 23.05
N PHE A 381 60.34 7.97 22.19
CA PHE A 381 61.04 6.76 21.75
C PHE A 381 62.26 7.10 20.90
N SER A 382 62.16 8.06 19.98
CA SER A 382 63.28 8.52 19.16
C SER A 382 64.42 9.10 20.00
N THR A 383 64.09 9.92 21.00
CA THR A 383 65.07 10.48 21.95
C THR A 383 65.68 9.38 22.84
N SER A 384 64.86 8.46 23.35
CA SER A 384 65.32 7.33 24.17
C SER A 384 66.21 6.36 23.39
N ILE A 385 65.92 6.09 22.11
CA ILE A 385 66.77 5.27 21.24
C ILE A 385 68.10 5.98 20.97
N LYS A 386 68.08 7.30 20.75
CA LYS A 386 69.31 8.09 20.60
C LYS A 386 70.16 8.07 21.88
N SER A 387 69.54 8.19 23.06
CA SER A 387 70.28 8.10 24.34
C SER A 387 70.81 6.70 24.62
N LEU A 388 70.04 5.65 24.30
CA LEU A 388 70.51 4.27 24.39
C LEU A 388 71.68 4.00 23.44
N LYS A 389 71.61 4.50 22.20
CA LYS A 389 72.70 4.37 21.23
C LYS A 389 73.98 5.04 21.74
N LYS A 390 73.88 6.28 22.25
CA LYS A 390 75.02 6.98 22.89
C LYS A 390 75.56 6.19 24.08
N SER A 391 74.68 5.70 24.94
CA SER A 391 75.08 4.93 26.12
C SER A 391 75.78 3.62 25.73
N LEU A 392 75.33 2.96 24.66
CA LEU A 392 75.95 1.75 24.12
C LEU A 392 77.32 2.06 23.47
N GLU A 393 77.43 3.15 22.72
CA GLU A 393 78.69 3.64 22.17
C GLU A 393 79.69 3.96 23.30
N ASP A 394 79.25 4.58 24.39
CA ASP A 394 80.08 4.85 25.58
C ASP A 394 80.53 3.57 26.31
N VAL A 395 79.68 2.53 26.32
CA VAL A 395 80.03 1.22 26.89
C VAL A 395 81.00 0.47 25.98
N ASP A 396 80.79 0.49 24.67
CA ASP A 396 81.70 -0.12 23.68
C ASP A 396 83.07 0.58 23.70
N ALA A 397 83.10 1.91 23.75
CA ALA A 397 84.33 2.68 23.91
C ALA A 397 85.08 2.31 25.20
N ARG A 398 84.36 2.16 26.33
CA ARG A 398 84.94 1.68 27.59
C ARG A 398 85.45 0.24 27.48
N ALA A 399 84.69 -0.66 26.87
CA ALA A 399 85.11 -2.05 26.66
C ALA A 399 86.37 -2.16 25.79
N ARG A 400 86.48 -1.34 24.74
CA ARG A 400 87.68 -1.25 23.89
C ARG A 400 88.88 -0.71 24.68
N SER A 401 88.70 0.35 25.48
CA SER A 401 89.78 0.89 26.32
C SER A 401 90.31 -0.16 27.33
N LEU A 402 89.43 -1.00 27.89
CA LEU A 402 89.82 -2.10 28.77
C LEU A 402 90.52 -3.24 28.01
N ALA A 403 90.11 -3.52 26.78
CA ALA A 403 90.77 -4.52 25.93
C ALA A 403 92.17 -4.07 25.49
N GLU A 404 92.37 -2.78 25.20
CA GLU A 404 93.70 -2.21 24.91
C GLU A 404 94.61 -2.22 26.14
N ASN A 405 94.08 -1.89 27.32
CA ASN A 405 94.82 -1.96 28.58
C ASN A 405 95.21 -3.39 29.01
N ARG A 406 94.55 -4.42 28.47
CA ARG A 406 94.92 -5.85 28.70
C ARG A 406 95.98 -6.39 27.74
N LYS A 407 96.30 -5.66 26.66
CA LYS A 407 97.31 -6.06 25.65
C LYS A 407 98.69 -5.43 25.88
N LYS A 408 98.79 -4.50 26.83
CA LYS A 408 100.06 -4.04 27.42
C LYS A 408 100.30 -4.82 28.70
#